data_AF-A0A7C3BSS0-F1
#
_entry.id   AF-A0A7C3BSS0-F1
#
_cell.length_a   1.000
_cell.length_b   1.000
_cell.length_c   1.000
_cell.angle_alpha   90.00
_cell.angle_beta   90.00
_cell.angle_gamma   90.00
#
_symmetry.space_group_name_H-M   'P 1'
#
loop_
_entity.id
_entity.type
_entity.pdbx_description
1 polymer ?
#
loop_
_entity_poly.entity_id
_entity_poly.type
_entity_poly.pdbx_seq_one_letter_code
_entity_poly.pdbx_strand_id
1 'polypeptide(L)' 'MAYIILHREELKEYDFGPDHPFQGDRFEIFPQFLKQNLAADGNYQVVKAEPATDDELRLICQQEY' A
#
# COMPACT_ATOMS: atom_id res chain seq x y z
N MET A 1 -2.12 13.78 17.65
CA MET A 1 -1.99 14.12 16.22
C MET A 1 -1.98 12.80 15.49
N ALA A 2 -2.99 12.53 14.67
CA ALA A 2 -3.14 11.23 14.02
C ALA A 2 -2.49 11.24 12.63
N TYR A 3 -1.79 10.16 12.28
CA TYR A 3 -1.19 9.98 10.96
C TYR A 3 -2.17 9.30 10.00
N ILE A 4 -2.06 9.64 8.71
CA ILE A 4 -2.83 8.94 7.66
C ILE A 4 -1.93 7.89 7.03
N ILE A 5 -2.45 6.66 6.93
CA ILE A 5 -1.82 5.55 6.21
C ILE A 5 -2.68 5.25 4.99
N LEU A 6 -2.12 5.41 3.80
CA LEU A 6 -2.77 5.01 2.56
C LEU A 6 -2.55 3.51 2.35
N HIS A 7 -3.65 2.76 2.17
CA HIS A 7 -3.59 1.31 1.99
C HIS A 7 -4.69 0.83 1.05
N ARG A 8 -4.41 -0.28 0.37
CA ARG A 8 -5.35 -1.05 -0.44
C ARG A 8 -5.10 -2.53 -0.21
N GLU A 9 -6.16 -3.31 -0.10
CA GLU A 9 -6.05 -4.76 0.10
C GLU A 9 -5.46 -5.44 -1.14
N GLU A 10 -5.72 -4.86 -2.31
CA GLU A 10 -5.22 -5.31 -3.62
C GLU A 10 -3.69 -5.23 -3.71
N LEU A 11 -2.99 -4.54 -2.80
CA LEU A 11 -1.53 -4.53 -2.76
C LEU A 11 -0.93 -5.93 -2.55
N LYS A 12 -1.68 -6.85 -1.91
CA LYS A 12 -1.25 -8.25 -1.79
C LYS A 12 -1.13 -8.98 -3.13
N GLU A 13 -1.79 -8.48 -4.18
CA GLU A 13 -1.73 -9.04 -5.52
C GLU A 13 -0.41 -8.67 -6.23
N TYR A 14 0.37 -7.74 -5.67
CA TYR A 14 1.75 -7.47 -6.10
C TYR A 14 2.69 -8.56 -5.57
N ASP A 15 2.44 -9.77 -6.03
CA ASP A 15 3.26 -10.96 -5.81
C ASP A 15 3.88 -11.37 -7.13
N PHE A 16 5.22 -11.32 -7.18
CA PHE A 16 5.98 -11.65 -8.39
C PHE A 16 6.27 -13.15 -8.51
N GLY A 17 5.75 -13.95 -7.57
CA GLY A 17 5.82 -15.39 -7.55
C GLY A 17 6.94 -15.95 -6.67
N PRO A 18 7.00 -17.29 -6.58
CA PRO A 18 8.05 -18.00 -5.87
C PRO A 18 9.45 -17.56 -6.32
N ASP A 19 10.38 -17.52 -5.38
CA ASP A 19 11.78 -17.10 -5.57
C ASP A 19 12.01 -15.60 -5.87
N HIS A 20 10.95 -14.79 -6.01
CA HIS A 20 11.09 -13.34 -6.06
C HIS A 20 11.02 -12.73 -4.64
N PRO A 21 11.89 -11.76 -4.29
CA PRO A 21 11.87 -11.13 -2.96
C PRO A 21 10.71 -10.14 -2.74
N PHE A 22 10.08 -9.66 -3.82
CA PHE A 22 8.84 -8.90 -3.73
C PHE A 22 7.65 -9.86 -3.87
N GLN A 23 7.17 -10.34 -2.72
CA GLN A 23 5.96 -11.15 -2.61
C GLN A 23 4.83 -10.31 -2.03
N GLY A 24 3.60 -10.79 -2.14
CA GLY A 24 2.40 -10.07 -1.69
C GLY A 24 2.26 -10.00 -0.16
N ASP A 25 2.84 -10.97 0.54
CA ASP A 25 2.70 -11.18 2.00
C ASP A 25 3.11 -9.97 2.85
N ARG A 26 4.14 -9.21 2.42
CA ARG A 26 4.59 -7.97 3.04
C ARG A 26 3.46 -6.95 3.25
N PHE A 27 2.48 -6.92 2.34
CA PHE A 27 1.34 -6.00 2.41
C PHE A 27 0.26 -6.47 3.40
N GLU A 28 0.30 -7.75 3.80
CA GLU A 28 -0.57 -8.31 4.85
C GLU A 28 0.09 -8.26 6.23
N ILE A 29 1.42 -8.48 6.30
CA ILE A 29 2.18 -8.53 7.56
C ILE A 29 2.16 -7.18 8.27
N PHE A 30 2.43 -6.08 7.56
CA PHE A 30 2.56 -4.77 8.19
C PHE A 30 1.25 -4.27 8.85
N PRO A 31 0.07 -4.29 8.19
CA PRO A 31 -1.18 -3.89 8.83
C PRO A 31 -1.52 -4.70 10.09
N GLN A 32 -1.20 -6.00 10.10
CA GLN A 32 -1.40 -6.85 11.28
C GLN A 32 -0.44 -6.46 12.40
N PHE A 33 0.85 -6.34 12.09
CA PHE A 33 1.88 -5.90 13.04
C PHE A 33 1.54 -4.54 13.65
N LEU A 34 1.12 -3.56 12.84
CA LEU A 34 0.75 -2.24 13.31
C LEU A 34 -0.41 -2.29 14.31
N LYS A 35 -1.50 -2.98 13.97
CA LYS A 35 -2.69 -3.10 14.85
C LYS A 35 -2.37 -3.81 16.18
N GLN A 36 -1.42 -4.74 16.17
CA GLN A 36 -0.98 -5.45 17.38
C GLN A 36 -0.10 -4.60 18.30
N ASN A 37 0.65 -3.64 17.75
CA ASN A 37 1.65 -2.87 18.49
C ASN A 37 1.22 -1.42 18.78
N LEU A 38 0.22 -0.90 18.07
CA LEU A 38 -0.26 0.47 18.21
C LEU A 38 -1.77 0.54 18.03
N ALA A 39 -2.48 1.04 19.04
CA ALA A 39 -3.92 1.29 18.91
C ALA A 39 -4.17 2.38 17.86
N ALA A 40 -5.18 2.22 17.01
CA ALA A 40 -5.49 3.22 16.00
C ALA A 40 -5.95 4.56 16.60
N ASP A 41 -6.73 4.50 17.68
CA ASP A 41 -7.31 5.69 18.31
C ASP A 41 -6.22 6.70 18.74
N GLY A 42 -6.36 7.94 18.29
CA GLY A 42 -5.41 9.02 18.52
C GLY A 42 -4.07 8.93 17.78
N ASN A 43 -3.73 7.79 17.18
CA ASN A 43 -2.42 7.53 16.57
C ASN A 43 -2.44 7.53 15.05
N TYR A 44 -3.37 6.79 14.42
CA TYR A 44 -3.43 6.71 12.96
C TYR A 44 -4.82 6.34 12.43
N GLN A 45 -5.05 6.71 11.17
CA GLN A 45 -6.21 6.30 10.39
C GLN A 45 -5.72 5.68 9.08
N VAL A 46 -6.31 4.53 8.73
CA VAL A 46 -6.10 3.92 7.42
C VAL A 46 -7.15 4.45 6.45
N VAL A 47 -6.71 4.99 5.32
CA VAL A 47 -7.57 5.51 4.25
C VAL A 47 -7.27 4.73 2.98
N LYS A 48 -8.31 4.45 2.19
CA LYS A 48 -8.16 3.79 0.90
C LYS A 48 -7.38 4.70 -0.05
N ALA A 49 -6.26 4.22 -0.58
CA ALA A 49 -5.54 4.93 -1.63
C ALA A 49 -6.36 4.91 -2.93
N GLU A 50 -6.32 5.95 -3.76
CA GLU A 50 -6.83 5.86 -5.13
C GLU A 50 -5.70 5.46 -6.10
N PRO A 51 -5.99 4.70 -7.16
CA PRO A 51 -5.01 4.43 -8.20
C PRO A 51 -4.64 5.76 -8.87
N ALA A 52 -3.37 5.89 -9.27
CA ALA A 52 -2.98 6.99 -10.14
C ALA A 52 -3.72 6.86 -11.48
N THR A 53 -4.18 8.00 -11.98
CA THR A 53 -4.76 8.11 -13.32
C THR A 53 -3.67 8.12 -14.39
N ASP A 54 -4.02 7.80 -15.64
CA ASP A 54 -3.08 7.88 -16.77
C ASP A 54 -2.47 9.29 -16.90
N ASP A 55 -3.24 10.35 -16.66
CA ASP A 55 -2.76 11.72 -16.71
C ASP A 55 -1.72 12.02 -15.62
N GLU A 56 -1.90 11.47 -14.41
CA GLU A 56 -0.91 11.57 -13.33
C GLU A 56 0.35 10.76 -13.63
N LEU A 57 0.21 9.57 -14.21
CA LEU A 57 1.37 8.74 -14.62
C LEU A 57 2.19 9.45 -15.72
N ARG A 58 1.53 10.13 -16.67
CA ARG A 58 2.17 10.91 -17.74
C ARG A 58 2.97 12.12 -17.27
N LEU A 59 2.86 12.52 -15.99
CA LEU A 59 3.72 13.55 -15.42
C LEU A 59 5.21 13.14 -15.42
N ILE A 60 5.49 11.83 -15.41
CA ILE A 60 6.85 11.28 -15.41
C ILE A 60 7.08 10.16 -16.44
N CYS A 61 6.05 9.42 -16.82
CA CYS A 61 6.12 8.32 -17.78
C CYS A 61 5.76 8.76 -19.21
N GLN A 62 6.28 8.05 -20.20
CA GLN A 62 5.82 8.15 -21.59
C GLN A 62 4.64 7.21 -21.81
N GLN A 63 3.75 7.52 -22.76
CA GLN A 63 2.54 6.74 -23.01
C GLN A 63 2.83 5.31 -23.51
N GLU A 64 3.99 5.11 -24.15
CA GLU A 64 4.41 3.83 -24.74
C GLU A 64 5.07 2.88 -23.74
N TYR A 65 5.38 3.36 -22.52
CA TYR A 65 5.93 2.55 -21.42
C TYR A 65 4.80 1.86 -20.66
#